data_AF-A0AAW6Q7G7-F1
#
_entry.id   AF-A0AAW6Q7G7-F1
#
_cell.length_a   1.000
_cell.length_b   1.000
_cell.length_c   1.000
_cell.angle_alpha   90.00
_cell.angle_beta   90.00
_cell.angle_gamma   90.00
#
_symmetry.space_group_name_H-M   'P 1'
#
loop_
_entity.id
_entity.type
_entity.pdbx_description
1 polymer ?
#
loop_
_entity_poly.entity_id
_entity_poly.type
_entity_poly.pdbx_seq_one_letter_code
_entity_poly.pdbx_strand_id
1 'polypeptide(L)'
;MVDMKTTHTALPFAGNTMHFVKFDPASFCEQDLLWLPHYAQLQHAGRKRKTEHLAGRIAAVYALREYGYKCVPAIGELRQPVWPAGVYGSISHCGATALAVVSRQPIGIDIEE
;
A
#
# COMPACT_ATOMS: atom_id res chain seq x y z
N MET A 1 4.03 0.43 16.08
CA MET A 1 3.27 -0.74 15.61
C MET A 1 1.98 -0.18 15.01
N VAL A 2 1.42 -0.81 13.98
CA VAL A 2 0.11 -0.41 13.45
C VAL A 2 -0.94 -1.22 14.21
N ASP A 3 -1.90 -0.55 14.83
CA ASP A 3 -2.99 -1.14 15.61
C ASP A 3 -4.16 -1.56 14.71
N MET A 4 -4.34 -0.88 13.57
CA MET A 4 -5.27 -1.32 12.53
C MET A 4 -5.03 -2.79 12.19
N LYS A 5 -6.06 -3.62 12.36
CA LYS A 5 -6.00 -5.05 12.10
C LYS A 5 -5.85 -5.28 10.60
N THR A 6 -4.81 -6.03 10.23
CA THR A 6 -4.55 -6.38 8.84
C THR A 6 -4.16 -7.85 8.69
N THR A 7 -4.59 -8.46 7.58
CA THR A 7 -4.12 -9.78 7.14
C THR A 7 -3.46 -9.62 5.78
N HIS A 8 -2.23 -10.12 5.65
CA HIS A 8 -1.51 -10.18 4.38
C HIS A 8 -1.69 -11.53 3.71
N THR A 9 -1.83 -11.54 2.39
CA THR A 9 -1.82 -12.74 1.55
C THR A 9 -1.07 -12.44 0.27
N ALA A 10 -0.26 -13.38 -0.21
CA ALA A 10 0.47 -13.27 -1.46
C ALA A 10 0.05 -14.38 -2.43
N LEU A 11 -0.19 -14.03 -3.70
CA LEU A 11 -0.60 -14.97 -4.73
C LEU A 11 0.13 -14.68 -6.04
N PRO A 12 0.65 -15.70 -6.75
CA PRO A 12 1.24 -15.50 -8.07
C PRO A 12 0.15 -15.21 -9.11
N PHE A 13 0.38 -14.21 -9.97
CA PHE A 13 -0.50 -13.85 -11.08
C PHE A 13 0.29 -13.21 -12.21
N ALA A 14 0.10 -13.68 -13.44
CA ALA A 14 0.76 -13.14 -14.64
C ALA A 14 2.28 -12.91 -14.48
N GLY A 15 2.98 -13.85 -13.84
CA GLY A 15 4.44 -13.78 -13.62
C GLY A 15 4.90 -12.80 -12.55
N ASN A 16 3.99 -12.20 -11.77
CA ASN A 16 4.31 -11.34 -10.64
C ASN A 16 3.61 -11.86 -9.36
N THR A 17 4.07 -11.44 -8.18
CA THR A 17 3.38 -11.71 -6.92
C THR A 17 2.44 -10.57 -6.57
N MET A 18 1.16 -10.87 -6.39
CA MET A 18 0.14 -9.94 -5.90
C MET A 18 0.10 -9.97 -4.38
N HIS A 19 0.29 -8.82 -3.73
CA HIS A 19 0.25 -8.69 -2.27
C HIS A 19 -1.04 -8.03 -1.82
N PHE A 20 -1.95 -8.84 -1.31
CA PHE A 20 -3.23 -8.39 -0.75
C PHE A 20 -3.08 -8.08 0.73
N VAL A 21 -3.68 -6.97 1.15
CA VAL A 21 -3.86 -6.60 2.55
C VAL A 21 -5.35 -6.39 2.76
N LYS A 22 -5.98 -7.33 3.48
CA LYS A 22 -7.32 -7.09 4.04
C LYS A 22 -7.15 -6.29 5.32
N PHE A 23 -7.98 -5.29 5.52
CA PHE A 23 -7.91 -4.42 6.70
C PHE A 23 -9.30 -4.19 7.30
N ASP A 24 -9.38 -3.93 8.61
CA ASP A 24 -10.62 -3.56 9.28
C ASP A 24 -10.67 -2.03 9.51
N PRO A 25 -11.48 -1.27 8.74
CA PRO A 25 -11.60 0.18 8.91
C PRO A 25 -12.13 0.62 10.28
N ALA A 26 -12.84 -0.24 11.01
CA ALA A 26 -13.33 0.08 12.35
C ALA A 26 -12.20 0.07 13.38
N SER A 27 -11.17 -0.76 13.16
CA SER A 27 -9.98 -0.84 14.02
C SER A 27 -8.97 0.29 13.85
N PHE A 28 -9.08 1.11 12.78
CA PHE A 28 -8.15 2.19 12.50
C PHE A 28 -8.18 3.29 13.58
N CYS A 29 -7.00 3.72 14.02
CA CYS A 29 -6.81 4.90 14.86
C CYS A 29 -5.84 5.89 14.19
N GLU A 30 -5.94 7.18 14.53
CA GLU A 30 -5.08 8.21 13.90
C GLU A 30 -3.58 7.99 14.13
N GLN A 31 -3.21 7.31 15.23
CA GLN A 31 -1.81 7.00 15.56
C GLN A 31 -1.21 5.99 14.58
N ASP A 32 -2.03 5.16 13.92
CA ASP A 32 -1.57 4.23 12.88
C ASP A 32 -0.86 4.95 11.74
N LEU A 33 -1.24 6.20 11.46
CA LEU A 33 -0.61 7.00 10.42
C LEU A 33 0.86 7.30 10.72
N LEU A 34 1.29 7.29 11.97
CA LEU A 34 2.69 7.53 12.33
C LEU A 34 3.65 6.47 11.78
N TRP A 35 3.12 5.33 11.33
CA TRP A 35 3.90 4.34 10.58
C TRP A 35 4.32 4.85 9.19
N LEU A 36 3.62 5.86 8.63
CA LEU A 36 3.95 6.48 7.36
C LEU A 36 4.90 7.67 7.57
N PRO A 37 6.07 7.70 6.92
CA PRO A 37 6.97 8.86 6.99
C PRO A 37 6.30 10.18 6.55
N HIS A 38 5.36 10.10 5.60
CA HIS A 38 4.61 11.23 5.06
C HIS A 38 3.24 11.47 5.72
N TYR A 39 3.03 11.02 6.96
CA TYR A 39 1.72 11.12 7.64
C TYR A 39 1.13 12.53 7.67
N ALA A 40 1.98 13.57 7.76
CA ALA A 40 1.56 14.97 7.78
C ALA A 40 0.73 15.35 6.54
N GLN A 41 1.03 14.74 5.38
CA GLN A 41 0.30 14.99 4.13
C GLN A 41 -1.14 14.43 4.14
N LEU A 42 -1.47 13.58 5.12
CA LEU A 42 -2.79 12.96 5.26
C LEU A 42 -3.63 13.61 6.36
N GLN A 43 -3.13 14.64 7.06
CA GLN A 43 -3.81 15.22 8.23
C GLN A 43 -5.27 15.63 7.96
N HIS A 44 -5.50 16.28 6.81
CA HIS A 44 -6.83 16.76 6.40
C HIS A 44 -7.65 15.74 5.60
N ALA A 45 -7.11 14.55 5.33
CA ALA A 45 -7.86 13.52 4.61
C ALA A 45 -8.95 12.92 5.51
N GLY A 46 -10.10 12.56 4.92
CA GLY A 46 -11.14 11.84 5.64
C GLY A 46 -10.66 10.46 6.10
N ARG A 47 -11.31 9.91 7.14
CA ARG A 47 -10.96 8.61 7.75
C ARG A 47 -10.78 7.50 6.70
N LYS A 48 -11.73 7.35 5.77
CA LYS A 48 -11.66 6.36 4.67
C LYS A 48 -10.33 6.45 3.91
N ARG A 49 -9.97 7.65 3.45
CA ARG A 49 -8.74 7.88 2.68
C ARG A 49 -7.48 7.58 3.51
N LYS A 50 -7.47 7.93 4.79
CA LYS A 50 -6.35 7.64 5.71
C LYS A 50 -6.14 6.13 5.84
N THR A 51 -7.22 5.39 6.10
CA THR A 51 -7.21 3.93 6.24
C THR A 51 -6.74 3.24 4.95
N GLU A 52 -7.32 3.59 3.80
CA GLU A 52 -6.96 3.02 2.49
C GLU A 52 -5.50 3.33 2.12
N HIS A 53 -5.03 4.56 2.37
CA HIS A 53 -3.65 4.94 2.06
C HIS A 53 -2.65 4.17 2.92
N LEU A 54 -2.95 3.98 4.20
CA LEU A 54 -2.13 3.15 5.09
C LEU A 54 -2.10 1.69 4.63
N ALA A 55 -3.27 1.09 4.37
CA ALA A 55 -3.37 -0.29 3.93
C ALA A 55 -2.62 -0.53 2.60
N GLY A 56 -2.76 0.39 1.63
CA GLY A 56 -2.03 0.33 0.36
C GLY A 56 -0.51 0.42 0.54
N ARG A 57 -0.04 1.22 1.50
CA ARG A 57 1.40 1.30 1.80
C ARG A 57 1.92 0.08 2.55
N ILE A 58 1.12 -0.56 3.39
CA ILE A 58 1.45 -1.86 3.99
C ILE A 58 1.58 -2.91 2.88
N ALA A 59 0.62 -2.98 1.94
CA ALA A 59 0.69 -3.90 0.81
C ALA A 59 1.94 -3.68 -0.04
N ALA A 60 2.27 -2.41 -0.33
CA ALA A 60 3.45 -2.06 -1.10
C ALA A 60 4.76 -2.43 -0.40
N VAL A 61 4.84 -2.31 0.93
CA VAL A 61 6.01 -2.77 1.70
C VAL A 61 6.17 -4.28 1.61
N TYR A 62 5.07 -5.06 1.64
CA TYR A 62 5.17 -6.51 1.41
C TYR A 62 5.71 -6.82 0.01
N ALA A 63 5.22 -6.16 -1.03
CA ALA A 63 5.69 -6.35 -2.40
C ALA A 63 7.17 -5.94 -2.58
N LEU A 64 7.59 -4.84 -1.97
CA LEU A 64 8.97 -4.35 -2.03
C LEU A 64 9.99 -5.28 -1.35
N ARG A 65 9.56 -6.02 -0.31
CA ARG A 65 10.43 -6.97 0.39
C ARG A 65 10.93 -8.10 -0.50
N GLU A 66 10.14 -8.53 -1.48
CA GLU A 66 10.57 -9.55 -2.46
C GLU A 66 11.74 -9.05 -3.34
N TYR A 67 11.87 -7.73 -3.46
CA TYR A 67 12.95 -7.06 -4.21
C TYR A 67 14.08 -6.54 -3.30
N GLY A 68 14.09 -6.93 -2.01
CA GLY A 68 15.12 -6.54 -1.05
C GLY A 68 14.94 -5.16 -0.42
N TYR A 69 13.84 -4.46 -0.70
CA TYR A 69 13.56 -3.13 -0.15
C TYR A 69 12.67 -3.21 1.11
N LYS A 70 12.90 -2.30 2.06
CA LYS A 70 12.14 -2.21 3.32
C LYS A 70 11.47 -0.84 3.53
N CYS A 71 11.46 0.00 2.50
CA CYS A 71 10.95 1.36 2.56
C CYS A 71 9.45 1.44 2.27
N VAL A 72 8.78 2.43 2.85
CA VAL A 72 7.43 2.83 2.45
C VAL A 72 7.53 3.73 1.22
N PRO A 73 6.84 3.44 0.10
CA PRO A 73 6.81 4.35 -1.05
C PRO A 73 6.33 5.75 -0.65
N ALA A 74 7.04 6.80 -1.08
CA ALA A 74 6.63 8.17 -0.84
C ALA A 74 5.41 8.56 -1.73
N ILE A 75 4.98 9.82 -1.64
CA ILE A 75 3.96 10.42 -2.50
C ILE A 75 4.68 11.35 -3.48
N GLY A 76 4.51 11.10 -4.77
CA GLY A 76 5.07 11.93 -5.85
C GLY A 76 4.19 13.12 -6.18
N GLU A 77 4.64 13.96 -7.11
CA GLU A 77 4.00 15.23 -7.49
C GLU A 77 2.56 15.06 -8.01
N LEU A 78 2.28 13.96 -8.72
CA LEU A 78 0.96 13.60 -9.23
C LEU A 78 0.23 12.64 -8.27
N ARG A 79 0.63 12.60 -7.00
CA ARG A 79 0.11 11.70 -5.95
C ARG A 79 0.37 10.21 -6.17
N GLN A 80 1.21 9.87 -7.15
CA GLN A 80 1.62 8.49 -7.43
C GLN A 80 2.56 7.97 -6.33
N PRO A 81 2.58 6.65 -6.04
CA PRO A 81 3.63 6.06 -5.23
C PRO A 81 5.01 6.25 -5.89
N VAL A 82 5.99 6.70 -5.12
CA VAL A 82 7.39 6.78 -5.59
C VAL A 82 8.08 5.46 -5.25
N TRP A 83 8.42 4.71 -6.28
CA TRP A 83 9.12 3.43 -6.16
C TRP A 83 10.65 3.60 -6.15
N PRO A 84 11.40 2.70 -5.49
CA PRO A 84 12.86 2.69 -5.60
C PRO A 84 13.34 2.55 -7.04
N ALA A 85 14.56 3.03 -7.30
CA ALA A 85 15.16 2.90 -8.62
C ALA A 85 15.26 1.42 -9.06
N GLY A 86 14.99 1.17 -10.34
CA GLY A 86 15.08 -0.16 -10.95
C GLY A 86 13.87 -1.07 -10.72
N VAL A 87 12.82 -0.58 -10.07
CA VAL A 87 11.53 -1.27 -9.95
C VAL A 87 10.36 -0.32 -10.25
N TYR A 88 9.26 -0.91 -10.71
CA TYR A 88 7.98 -0.27 -10.89
C TYR A 88 6.98 -0.95 -9.97
N GLY A 89 5.86 -0.30 -9.69
CA GLY A 89 4.78 -0.93 -8.98
C GLY A 89 3.47 -0.18 -9.14
N SER A 90 2.42 -0.81 -8.65
CA SER A 90 1.09 -0.21 -8.60
C SER A 90 0.39 -0.63 -7.31
N ILE A 91 -0.49 0.24 -6.85
CA ILE A 91 -1.31 0.04 -5.64
C ILE A 91 -2.75 0.34 -6.04
N SER A 92 -3.68 -0.56 -5.75
CA SER A 92 -5.12 -0.31 -5.85
C SER A 92 -5.81 -0.74 -4.56
N HIS A 93 -7.00 -0.21 -4.31
CA HIS A 93 -7.80 -0.52 -3.12
C HIS A 93 -9.30 -0.49 -3.46
N CYS A 94 -10.04 -1.48 -2.97
CA CYS A 94 -11.50 -1.52 -3.05
C CYS A 94 -12.06 -2.07 -1.75
N GLY A 95 -13.11 -1.41 -1.22
CA GLY A 95 -13.71 -1.74 0.06
C GLY A 95 -12.69 -1.84 1.21
N ALA A 96 -12.58 -3.03 1.79
CA ALA A 96 -11.67 -3.36 2.89
C ALA A 96 -10.40 -4.11 2.44
N THR A 97 -10.04 -3.98 1.16
CA THR A 97 -8.88 -4.66 0.57
C THR A 97 -7.98 -3.64 -0.14
N ALA A 98 -6.69 -3.72 0.15
CA ALA A 98 -5.65 -3.06 -0.62
C ALA A 98 -4.77 -4.12 -1.29
N LEU A 99 -4.22 -3.77 -2.45
CA LEU A 99 -3.39 -4.63 -3.25
C LEU A 99 -2.17 -3.85 -3.74
N ALA A 100 -1.00 -4.48 -3.73
CA ALA A 100 0.18 -3.96 -4.41
C ALA A 100 0.90 -5.04 -5.21
N VAL A 101 1.57 -4.60 -6.27
CA VAL A 101 2.50 -5.41 -7.07
C VAL A 101 3.76 -4.59 -7.34
N VAL A 102 4.91 -5.26 -7.40
CA VAL A 102 6.20 -4.67 -7.82
C VAL A 102 6.77 -5.54 -8.94
N SER A 103 7.36 -4.89 -9.94
CA SER A 103 7.93 -5.55 -11.13
C SER A 103 9.19 -4.83 -11.63
N ARG A 104 9.97 -5.51 -12.48
CA ARG A 104 11.10 -4.92 -13.22
C ARG A 104 10.66 -4.18 -14.48
N GLN A 105 9.39 -4.31 -14.87
CA GLN A 105 8.78 -3.62 -16.01
C GLN A 105 7.62 -2.74 -15.55
N PRO A 106 7.23 -1.70 -16.31
CA PRO A 106 6.05 -0.90 -16.00
C PRO A 106 4.81 -1.78 -15.81
N ILE A 107 4.08 -1.54 -14.72
CA ILE A 107 2.92 -2.35 -14.33
C ILE A 107 1.81 -1.46 -13.74
N GLY A 108 0.57 -1.81 -14.06
CA GLY A 108 -0.64 -1.23 -13.48
C GLY A 108 -1.57 -2.35 -13.02
N ILE A 109 -2.23 -2.14 -11.89
CA ILE A 109 -3.24 -3.05 -11.36
C ILE A 109 -4.41 -2.25 -10.84
N ASP A 110 -5.59 -2.84 -10.95
CA ASP A 110 -6.80 -2.28 -10.41
C ASP A 110 -7.69 -3.38 -9.83
N ILE A 111 -8.44 -3.04 -8.77
CA ILE A 111 -9.42 -3.94 -8.13
C ILE A 111 -10.71 -3.17 -7.90
N GLU A 112 -11.83 -3.80 -8.20
CA GLU A 112 -13.17 -3.22 -8.12
C GLU A 112 -14.15 -4.27 -7.57
N GLU A 113 -15.33 -3.82 -7.14
CA GLU A 113 -16.46 -4.67 -6.70
C GLU A 113 -17.56 -4.77 -7.76
#